data_AF-A0A358PJ08-F1
#
_entry.id   AF-A0A358PJ08-F1
#
_cell.length_a   1.000
_cell.length_b   1.000
_cell.length_c   1.000
_cell.angle_alpha   90.00
_cell.angle_beta   90.00
_cell.angle_gamma   90.00
#
_symmetry.space_group_name_H-M   'P 1'
#
loop_
_entity.id
_entity.type
_entity.pdbx_description
1 polymer ?
#
loop_
_entity_poly.entity_id
_entity_poly.type
_entity_poly.pdbx_seq_one_letter_code
_entity_poly.pdbx_strand_id
1 'polypeptide(L)' 'MNISYNKLWKLLVDKKMSKADLRRATKLAPNTMTNLRRDKYVSLEVLVRICEVLDCDIGDIVGVCRDDAAGNLQKNPTE' A
#
# COMPACT_ATOMS: atom_id res chain seq x y z
N MET A 1 -13.08 -9.73 7.12
CA MET A 1 -12.25 -9.60 5.90
C MET A 1 -11.89 -8.14 5.74
N ASN A 2 -10.61 -7.82 5.66
CA ASN A 2 -10.14 -6.45 5.46
C ASN A 2 -9.16 -6.36 4.28
N ILE A 3 -9.01 -5.15 3.74
CA ILE A 3 -7.96 -4.85 2.77
C ILE A 3 -6.59 -4.83 3.47
N SER A 4 -5.53 -5.22 2.77
CA SER A 4 -4.14 -5.08 3.22
C SER A 4 -3.29 -4.52 2.11
N TYR A 5 -2.46 -3.53 2.44
CA TYR A 5 -1.47 -2.96 1.52
C TYR A 5 -0.04 -3.48 1.79
N ASN A 6 0.12 -4.62 2.46
CA ASN A 6 1.44 -5.19 2.72
C ASN A 6 2.21 -5.51 1.44
N LYS A 7 1.53 -5.91 0.37
CA LYS A 7 2.18 -6.16 -0.91
C LYS A 7 2.75 -4.87 -1.51
N LEU A 8 2.01 -3.75 -1.43
CA LEU A 8 2.52 -2.43 -1.82
C LEU A 8 3.82 -2.08 -1.08
N TRP A 9 3.88 -2.28 0.23
CA TRP A 9 5.08 -1.96 1.01
C TRP A 9 6.27 -2.83 0.65
N LYS A 10 6.06 -4.11 0.35
CA LYS A 10 7.12 -5.01 -0.14
C LYS A 10 7.61 -4.57 -1.52
N LEU A 11 6.69 -4.26 -2.44
CA LEU A 11 7.03 -3.77 -3.77
C LEU A 11 7.85 -2.47 -3.74
N LEU A 12 7.54 -1.56 -2.80
CA LEU A 12 8.34 -0.35 -2.59
C LEU A 12 9.78 -0.66 -2.18
N VAL A 13 9.98 -1.66 -1.30
CA VAL A 13 11.33 -2.10 -0.89
C VAL A 13 12.08 -2.67 -2.10
N ASP A 14 11.42 -3.52 -2.89
CA ASP A 14 12.02 -4.12 -4.09
C ASP A 14 12.42 -3.06 -5.11
N LYS A 15 11.63 -1.99 -5.24
CA LYS A 15 11.91 -0.84 -6.12
C LYS A 15 12.79 0.23 -5.48
N LYS A 16 13.32 0.02 -4.28
CA LYS A 16 14.13 1.00 -3.51
C LYS A 16 13.47 2.37 -3.38
N MET A 17 12.14 2.40 -3.23
CA MET A 17 11.34 3.62 -3.18
C MET A 17 10.80 3.84 -1.77
N SER A 18 10.99 5.03 -1.18
CA SER A 18 10.42 5.32 0.14
C SER A 18 8.93 5.63 0.07
N LYS A 19 8.22 5.54 1.20
CA LYS A 19 6.81 5.98 1.29
C LYS A 19 6.64 7.46 0.93
N ALA A 20 7.65 8.28 1.24
CA ALA A 20 7.67 9.69 0.87
C ALA A 20 7.83 9.88 -0.65
N ASP A 21 8.68 9.07 -1.30
CA ASP A 21 8.83 9.05 -2.76
C ASP A 21 7.53 8.63 -3.43
N LEU A 22 6.89 7.55 -2.95
CA LEU A 22 5.58 7.13 -3.46
C LEU A 22 4.57 8.27 -3.38
N ARG A 23 4.45 8.95 -2.23
CA ARG A 23 3.54 10.09 -2.07
C ARG A 23 3.81 11.20 -3.07
N ARG A 24 5.09 11.54 -3.30
CA ARG A 24 5.51 12.58 -4.25
C ARG A 24 5.20 12.18 -5.69
N ALA A 25 5.55 10.96 -6.09
CA ALA A 25 5.35 10.46 -7.45
C ALA A 25 3.87 10.34 -7.80
N THR A 26 3.04 9.86 -6.88
CA THR A 26 1.59 9.70 -7.04
C THR A 26 0.79 10.97 -6.77
N LYS A 27 1.44 12.04 -6.26
CA LYS A 27 0.80 13.29 -5.82
C LYS A 27 -0.37 13.08 -4.85
N LEU A 28 -0.26 12.06 -3.99
CA LEU A 28 -1.32 11.75 -3.04
C LEU A 28 -1.39 12.77 -1.91
N ALA A 29 -2.61 13.13 -1.54
CA ALA A 29 -2.89 13.92 -0.35
C ALA A 29 -2.40 13.16 0.91
N PRO A 30 -1.95 13.88 1.95
CA PRO A 30 -1.48 13.27 3.20
C PRO A 30 -2.50 12.30 3.82
N ASN A 31 -3.79 12.64 3.76
CA ASN A 31 -4.86 11.79 4.30
C ASN A 31 -4.95 10.44 3.59
N THR A 32 -4.74 10.41 2.27
CA THR A 32 -4.75 9.15 1.50
C THR A 32 -3.60 8.25 1.92
N MET A 33 -2.40 8.82 2.13
CA MET A 33 -1.27 8.06 2.65
C MET A 33 -1.55 7.50 4.05
N THR A 34 -2.19 8.27 4.92
CA THR A 34 -2.63 7.78 6.24
C THR A 34 -3.62 6.63 6.12
N ASN A 35 -4.55 6.69 5.16
CA ASN A 35 -5.49 5.60 4.92
C ASN A 35 -4.78 4.31 4.45
N LEU A 36 -3.85 4.41 3.50
CA LEU A 36 -3.02 3.29 3.05
C LEU A 36 -2.24 2.65 4.22
N ARG A 37 -1.65 3.47 5.10
CA ARG A 37 -0.88 2.96 6.25
C ARG A 37 -1.73 2.28 7.33
N ARG A 38 -3.02 2.61 7.40
CA ARG A 38 -3.97 2.06 8.37
C ARG A 38 -4.88 1.00 7.75
N ASP A 39 -4.51 0.49 6.57
CA ASP A 39 -5.27 -0.52 5.84
C ASP A 39 -6.77 -0.14 5.68
N LYS A 40 -7.02 1.15 5.41
CA LYS A 40 -8.35 1.67 5.09
C LYS A 40 -8.60 1.62 3.59
N TYR A 41 -9.86 1.46 3.21
CA TYR A 41 -10.27 1.57 1.81
C TYR A 41 -9.92 2.95 1.24
N VAL A 42 -9.36 2.94 0.04
CA VAL A 42 -9.13 4.13 -0.80
C VAL A 42 -9.87 3.95 -2.12
N SER A 43 -10.02 5.02 -2.89
CA SER A 43 -10.68 4.92 -4.20
C SER A 43 -9.83 4.09 -5.18
N LEU A 44 -10.50 3.44 -6.14
CA LEU A 44 -9.83 2.74 -7.24
C LEU A 44 -8.92 3.68 -8.04
N GLU A 45 -9.28 4.95 -8.21
CA GLU A 45 -8.44 5.95 -8.87
C GLU A 45 -7.06 6.11 -8.18
N VAL A 46 -7.03 6.07 -6.84
CA VAL A 46 -5.76 6.12 -6.10
C VAL A 46 -4.93 4.87 -6.37
N LEU A 47 -5.56 3.70 -6.42
CA LEU A 47 -4.87 2.44 -6.69
C LEU A 47 -4.30 2.40 -8.10
N VAL A 48 -5.09 2.81 -9.11
CA VAL A 48 -4.63 2.93 -10.50
C VAL A 48 -3.44 3.88 -10.62
N ARG A 49 -3.48 5.04 -9.95
CA ARG A 49 -2.35 5.98 -9.97
C ARG A 49 -1.08 5.40 -9.35
N ILE A 50 -1.21 4.58 -8.30
CA ILE A 50 -0.08 3.86 -7.71
C ILE A 50 0.46 2.83 -8.71
N CYS A 51 -0.43 2.07 -9.35
CA CYS A 51 -0.08 1.10 -10.39
C CYS A 51 0.67 1.75 -11.56
N GLU A 52 0.23 2.91 -12.05
CA GLU A 52 0.90 3.67 -13.11
C GLU A 52 2.32 4.10 -12.70
N VAL A 53 2.49 4.59 -11.47
CA VAL A 53 3.81 5.04 -10.96
C VAL A 53 4.76 3.87 -10.73
N LEU A 54 4.24 2.73 -10.28
CA LEU A 54 5.05 1.56 -9.94
C LEU A 54 5.16 0.56 -11.08
N ASP A 55 4.47 0.76 -12.20
CA ASP A 55 4.41 -0.16 -13.34
C ASP A 55 4.04 -1.59 -12.89
N CYS A 56 2.85 -1.73 -12.30
CA CYS A 56 2.33 -2.99 -11.75
C CYS A 56 0.81 -3.06 -11.81
N ASP A 57 0.22 -4.22 -11.51
CA ASP A 57 -1.23 -4.40 -11.45
C ASP A 57 -1.77 -4.22 -10.01
N ILE A 58 -3.08 -4.00 -9.87
CA ILE A 58 -3.76 -3.80 -8.58
C ILE A 58 -3.58 -5.00 -7.64
N GLY A 59 -3.47 -6.21 -8.21
CA GLY A 59 -3.22 -7.45 -7.47
C GLY A 59 -1.83 -7.52 -6.82
N ASP A 60 -0.87 -6.73 -7.31
CA ASP A 60 0.48 -6.65 -6.77
C ASP A 60 0.58 -5.71 -5.58
N ILE A 61 -0.37 -4.79 -5.42
CA ILE A 61 -0.37 -3.78 -4.36
C ILE A 61 -1.47 -4.01 -3.31
N VAL A 62 -2.52 -4.76 -3.64
CA VAL A 62 -3.65 -5.06 -2.76
C VAL A 62 -3.73 -6.55 -2.39
N GLY A 63 -4.01 -6.83 -1.11
CA GLY A 63 -4.41 -8.14 -0.61
C GLY A 63 -5.71 -8.06 0.20
N VAL A 64 -6.38 -9.20 0.35
CA VAL A 64 -7.55 -9.35 1.23
C VAL A 64 -7.19 -10.35 2.33
N CYS A 65 -7.29 -9.94 3.58
CA CYS A 65 -7.06 -10.80 4.74
C CYS A 65 -8.40 -11.27 5.31
N ARG A 66 -8.54 -12.58 5.56
CA ARG A 66 -9.62 -13.14 6.40
C ARG A 66 -9.19 -12.99 7.86
N ASP A 67 -10.11 -12.62 8.73
CA ASP A 67 -9.80 -12.35 10.15
C ASP A 67 -9.59 -13.64 10.99
N ASP A 68 -9.62 -14.81 10.35
CA ASP A 68 -9.46 -16.10 10.99
C ASP A 68 -8.06 -16.68 10.72
N ALA A 69 -7.14 -16.37 11.63
CA ALA A 69 -5.89 -17.09 11.96
C ALA A 69 -4.99 -17.61 10.82
N ALA A 70 -3.94 -16.85 10.48
CA ALA A 70 -2.60 -17.38 10.23
C ALA A 70 -1.53 -16.27 10.30
N GLY A 71 -0.75 -16.28 11.38
CA GLY A 71 0.71 -16.06 11.38
C GLY A 71 1.32 -14.87 10.62
N ASN A 72 1.76 -13.90 11.41
CA ASN A 72 3.06 -13.23 11.34
C ASN A 72 3.36 -12.07 10.37
N LEU A 73 3.86 -11.01 11.03
CA LEU A 73 4.86 -10.02 10.67
C LEU A 73 4.63 -9.19 9.39
N GLN A 74 4.13 -7.96 9.61
CA GLN A 74 5.01 -6.79 9.55
C GLN A 74 4.36 -5.64 10.32
N LYS A 75 4.72 -5.49 11.61
CA LYS A 75 4.71 -4.17 12.22
C LYS A 75 5.65 -3.32 11.37
N ASN A 76 5.09 -2.48 10.50
CA ASN A 76 5.86 -1.43 9.85
C ASN A 76 6.41 -0.53 10.96
N PRO A 77 7.73 -0.46 11.19
CA PRO A 77 8.28 0.52 12.11
C PRO A 77 7.93 1.88 11.54
N THR A 78 7.15 2.62 12.31
CA THR A 78 6.99 4.05 12.11
C THR A 78 7.77 4.66 13.25
N GLU A 79 8.93 5.20 12.90
CA GLU A 79 9.86 5.95 13.76
C GLU A 79 10.69 5.12 14.74
#